data_AF-A0A821I141-F1
#
_entry.id   AF-A0A821I141-F1
#
_cell.length_a   1.000
_cell.length_b   1.000
_cell.length_c   1.000
_cell.angle_alpha   90.00
_cell.angle_beta   90.00
_cell.angle_gamma   90.00
#
_symmetry.space_group_name_H-M   'P 1'
#
loop_
_entity.id
_entity.type
_entity.pdbx_description
1 polymer ?
#
loop_
_entity_poly.entity_id
_entity_poly.type
_entity_poly.pdbx_seq_one_letter_code
_entity_poly.pdbx_strand_id
1 'polypeptide(L)'
;MKTPNTPANFSRVKRLFLPNSSPTPSSLITYICSICCEISTSSHNCNNVNCNQHSCFHTAPLNYLRLPILPQLREILAHAKELNFQQQREFSPDIEMMNDIYDGEKYQNIIKNEKGQKFLTLIMNTDGIQLAKNSNSSLWIFTFVINEIKRSERFKLKNIIVGAIVSSASK
;
A
#
# COMPACT_ATOMS: atom_id res chain seq x y z
N MET A 1 7.05 -29.89 4.38
CA MET A 1 6.73 -29.28 5.69
C MET A 1 5.56 -28.32 5.48
N LYS A 2 4.34 -28.67 5.91
CA LYS A 2 3.18 -27.75 5.87
C LYS A 2 3.23 -26.93 7.16
N THR A 3 3.48 -25.64 7.06
CA THR A 3 3.38 -24.73 8.20
C THR A 3 1.90 -24.69 8.64
N PRO A 4 1.57 -25.11 9.88
CA PRO A 4 0.19 -25.36 10.30
C PRO A 4 -0.73 -24.12 10.25
N ASN A 5 -0.13 -22.92 10.17
CA ASN A 5 -0.85 -21.65 10.16
C ASN A 5 -0.94 -20.98 8.77
N THR A 6 -0.52 -21.64 7.69
CA THR A 6 -0.62 -21.04 6.35
C THR A 6 -2.07 -21.09 5.84
N PRO A 7 -2.64 -19.95 5.42
CA PRO A 7 -3.99 -19.92 4.86
C PRO A 7 -4.10 -20.80 3.62
N ALA A 8 -5.04 -21.75 3.63
CA ALA A 8 -5.20 -22.74 2.56
C ALA A 8 -5.70 -22.15 1.23
N ASN A 9 -6.28 -20.95 1.24
CA ASN A 9 -6.73 -20.25 0.03
C ASN A 9 -6.90 -18.75 0.29
N PHE A 10 -7.07 -17.98 -0.80
CA PHE A 10 -7.24 -16.53 -0.76
C PHE A 10 -8.47 -16.08 0.04
N SER A 11 -9.55 -16.88 0.07
CA SER A 11 -10.74 -16.57 0.87
C SER A 11 -10.44 -16.57 2.38
N ARG A 12 -9.53 -17.44 2.85
CA ARG A 12 -9.03 -17.41 4.24
C ARG A 12 -8.09 -16.24 4.48
N VAL A 13 -7.22 -15.90 3.53
CA VAL A 13 -6.38 -14.69 3.60
C VAL A 13 -7.25 -13.46 3.74
N LYS A 14 -8.28 -13.30 2.89
CA LYS A 14 -9.29 -12.25 3.00
C LYS A 14 -9.86 -12.21 4.42
N ARG A 15 -10.37 -13.32 4.95
CA ARG A 15 -10.95 -13.35 6.30
C ARG A 15 -9.98 -12.95 7.43
N LEU A 16 -8.67 -13.16 7.26
CA LEU A 16 -7.67 -12.71 8.23
C LEU A 16 -7.47 -11.19 8.22
N PHE A 17 -7.61 -10.55 7.06
CA PHE A 17 -7.44 -9.11 6.88
C PHE A 17 -8.75 -8.32 6.93
N LEU A 18 -9.91 -8.99 6.83
CA LEU A 18 -11.23 -8.41 6.98
C LEU A 18 -11.65 -8.55 8.46
N PRO A 19 -11.75 -7.47 9.25
CA PRO A 19 -12.18 -7.59 10.64
C PRO A 19 -13.59 -8.16 10.72
N ASN A 20 -13.78 -9.20 11.53
CA ASN A 20 -15.10 -9.60 11.97
C ASN A 20 -15.62 -8.49 12.90
N SER A 21 -16.67 -7.79 12.47
CA SER A 21 -17.54 -6.95 13.32
C SER A 21 -16.85 -5.82 14.11
N SER A 22 -16.48 -4.73 13.43
CA SER A 22 -16.51 -3.36 13.97
C SER A 22 -16.61 -2.38 12.80
N PRO A 23 -17.15 -1.14 12.98
CA PRO A 23 -17.35 -0.19 11.89
C PRO A 23 -16.04 0.51 11.54
N THR A 24 -15.03 -0.26 11.16
CA THR A 24 -13.87 0.26 10.42
C THR A 24 -14.24 0.30 8.93
N PRO A 25 -13.67 1.21 8.11
CA PRO A 25 -14.07 1.32 6.72
C PRO A 25 -13.81 -0.02 6.05
N SER A 26 -14.88 -0.70 5.67
CA SER A 26 -14.88 -2.06 5.18
C SER A 26 -13.88 -2.15 4.03
N SER A 27 -12.80 -2.91 4.23
CA SER A 27 -11.83 -3.20 3.18
C SER A 27 -12.58 -3.72 1.95
N LEU A 28 -12.38 -3.01 0.84
CA LEU A 28 -13.21 -3.12 -0.35
C LEU A 28 -12.44 -3.93 -1.40
N ILE A 29 -13.10 -4.93 -1.99
CA ILE A 29 -12.56 -5.55 -3.20
C ILE A 29 -12.78 -4.55 -4.33
N THR A 30 -11.70 -4.21 -5.00
CA THR A 30 -11.69 -3.23 -6.08
C THR A 30 -11.10 -3.89 -7.32
N TYR A 31 -11.59 -3.49 -8.48
CA TYR A 31 -11.26 -4.03 -9.78
C TYR A 31 -10.60 -2.95 -10.64
N ILE A 32 -9.63 -3.33 -11.47
CA ILE A 32 -8.98 -2.42 -12.41
C ILE A 32 -9.31 -2.87 -13.82
N CYS A 33 -9.84 -1.95 -14.62
CA CYS A 33 -10.04 -2.20 -16.05
C CYS A 33 -8.69 -2.35 -16.76
N SER A 34 -8.47 -3.45 -17.47
CA SER A 34 -7.24 -3.69 -18.23
C SER A 34 -7.08 -2.79 -19.46
N ILE A 35 -8.15 -2.11 -19.90
CA ILE A 35 -8.15 -1.26 -21.10
C ILE A 35 -7.87 0.20 -20.76
N CYS A 36 -8.59 0.74 -19.76
CA CYS A 36 -8.49 2.16 -19.41
C CYS A 36 -7.90 2.44 -18.03
N CYS A 37 -7.51 1.40 -17.29
CA CYS A 37 -6.97 1.50 -15.92
C CYS A 37 -7.91 2.12 -14.88
N GLU A 38 -9.18 2.37 -15.23
CA GLU A 38 -10.17 2.91 -14.30
C GLU A 38 -10.48 1.90 -13.18
N ILE A 39 -10.73 2.46 -11.99
CA ILE A 39 -11.10 1.71 -10.81
C ILE A 39 -12.61 1.43 -10.83
N SER A 40 -12.97 0.16 -10.68
CA SER A 40 -14.35 -0.30 -10.55
C SER A 40 -14.59 -0.98 -9.21
N THR A 41 -15.79 -0.80 -8.65
CA THR A 41 -16.28 -1.57 -7.49
C THR A 41 -17.04 -2.83 -7.94
N SER A 42 -17.26 -2.99 -9.24
CA SER A 42 -17.96 -4.11 -9.87
C SER A 42 -16.96 -5.07 -10.54
N SER A 43 -17.14 -6.37 -10.32
CA SER A 43 -16.43 -7.40 -11.07
C SER A 43 -16.93 -7.58 -12.50
N HIS A 44 -18.05 -6.96 -12.85
CA HIS A 44 -18.75 -7.21 -14.11
C HIS A 44 -18.45 -6.17 -15.16
N ASN A 45 -18.16 -4.93 -14.77
CA ASN A 45 -18.09 -3.84 -15.73
C ASN A 45 -17.21 -2.68 -15.28
N CYS A 46 -16.72 -1.90 -16.25
CA CYS A 46 -15.93 -0.70 -16.02
C CYS A 46 -16.83 0.50 -15.65
N ASN A 47 -16.41 1.29 -14.66
CA ASN A 47 -17.11 2.52 -14.27
C ASN A 47 -16.96 3.65 -15.31
N ASN A 48 -15.93 3.62 -16.15
CA ASN A 48 -15.75 4.59 -17.22
C ASN A 48 -16.74 4.34 -18.35
N VAL A 49 -17.73 5.23 -18.49
CA VAL A 49 -18.78 5.18 -19.53
C VAL A 49 -18.26 5.19 -20.97
N ASN A 50 -17.06 5.74 -21.18
CA ASN A 50 -16.42 5.82 -22.49
C ASN A 50 -15.53 4.59 -22.78
N CYS A 51 -15.44 3.64 -21.85
CA CYS A 51 -14.68 2.42 -22.04
C CYS A 51 -15.52 1.37 -22.78
N ASN A 52 -14.91 0.66 -23.74
CA ASN A 52 -15.54 -0.48 -24.40
C ASN A 52 -15.92 -1.62 -23.43
N GLN A 53 -15.33 -1.66 -22.23
CA GLN A 53 -15.66 -2.60 -21.16
C GLN A 53 -16.74 -2.04 -20.19
N HIS A 54 -17.38 -0.91 -20.50
CA HIS A 54 -18.39 -0.28 -19.63
C HIS A 54 -19.63 -1.14 -19.41
N SER A 55 -20.05 -1.88 -20.43
CA SER A 55 -21.21 -2.77 -20.34
C SER A 55 -20.85 -4.11 -19.69
N CYS A 56 -19.66 -4.64 -19.96
CA CYS A 56 -19.17 -5.88 -19.39
C CYS A 56 -17.65 -6.02 -19.60
N PHE A 57 -16.96 -6.67 -18.66
CA PHE A 57 -15.58 -7.11 -18.84
C PHE A 57 -15.50 -8.38 -19.70
N HIS A 58 -14.75 -8.34 -20.81
CA HIS A 58 -14.50 -9.49 -21.68
C HIS A 58 -13.58 -10.54 -21.05
N THR A 59 -12.70 -10.13 -20.15
CA THR A 59 -11.84 -11.02 -19.36
C THR A 59 -11.96 -10.65 -17.88
N ALA A 60 -11.66 -11.61 -16.99
CA ALA A 60 -11.70 -11.34 -15.56
C ALA A 60 -10.75 -10.16 -15.22
N PRO A 61 -11.27 -9.04 -14.68
CA PRO A 61 -10.43 -7.89 -14.37
C PRO A 61 -9.46 -8.23 -13.23
N LEU A 62 -8.33 -7.51 -13.21
CA LEU A 62 -7.44 -7.53 -12.05
C LEU A 62 -8.23 -7.04 -10.84
N ASN A 63 -8.07 -7.73 -9.70
CA ASN A 63 -8.72 -7.32 -8.46
C ASN A 63 -7.70 -7.24 -7.32
N TYR A 64 -8.00 -6.36 -6.38
CA TYR A 64 -7.20 -6.16 -5.19
C TYR A 64 -8.11 -5.85 -4.01
N LEU A 65 -7.68 -6.28 -2.83
CA LEU A 65 -8.27 -5.85 -1.58
C LEU A 65 -7.65 -4.50 -1.22
N ARG A 66 -8.45 -3.44 -1.25
CA ARG A 66 -8.04 -2.11 -0.80
C ARG A 66 -8.24 -2.01 0.70
N LEU A 67 -7.18 -1.63 1.42
CA LEU A 67 -7.24 -1.33 2.84
C LEU A 67 -7.22 0.20 3.02
N PRO A 68 -8.11 0.76 3.86
CA PRO A 68 -8.16 2.20 4.06
C PRO A 68 -6.88 2.68 4.73
N ILE A 69 -6.13 3.55 4.05
CA ILE A 69 -4.85 4.09 4.53
C ILE A 69 -5.06 5.13 5.64
N LEU A 70 -6.09 5.97 5.53
CA LEU A 70 -6.30 7.09 6.45
C LEU A 70 -6.46 6.67 7.93
N PRO A 71 -7.26 5.63 8.30
CA PRO A 71 -7.32 5.15 9.68
C PRO A 71 -5.97 4.62 10.19
N GLN A 72 -5.24 3.87 9.36
CA GLN A 72 -3.91 3.35 9.71
C GLN A 72 -2.92 4.48 9.97
N LEU A 73 -2.92 5.52 9.12
CA LEU A 73 -2.12 6.72 9.34
C LEU A 73 -2.47 7.39 10.67
N ARG A 74 -3.76 7.57 10.97
CA ARG A 74 -4.19 8.19 12.24
C ARG A 74 -3.72 7.41 13.45
N GLU A 75 -3.84 6.08 13.41
CA GLU A 75 -3.37 5.21 14.48
C GLU A 75 -1.85 5.32 14.66
N ILE A 76 -1.09 5.20 13.58
CA ILE A 76 0.37 5.30 13.60
C ILE A 76 0.83 6.65 14.15
N LEU A 77 0.22 7.74 13.69
CA LEU A 77 0.55 9.09 14.13
C LEU A 77 0.13 9.35 15.59
N ALA A 78 -0.89 8.67 16.11
CA ALA A 78 -1.33 8.81 17.49
C ALA A 78 -0.31 8.21 18.49
N HIS A 79 0.44 7.18 18.11
CA HIS A 79 1.47 6.56 18.97
C HIS A 79 2.91 6.89 18.58
N ALA A 80 3.14 7.55 17.44
CA ALA A 80 4.46 8.01 17.03
C ALA A 80 4.92 9.11 18.00
N LYS A 81 5.86 8.76 18.89
CA LYS A 81 6.36 9.68 19.93
C LYS A 81 7.04 10.92 19.34
N GLU A 82 7.73 10.78 18.22
CA GLU A 82 8.50 11.85 17.59
C GLU A 82 8.41 11.73 16.07
N LEU A 83 8.04 12.84 15.43
CA LEU A 83 8.10 13.02 13.98
C LEU A 83 9.20 14.02 13.66
N ASN A 84 10.15 13.63 12.82
CA ASN A 84 11.30 14.43 12.43
C ASN A 84 10.97 15.36 11.27
N PHE A 85 10.15 16.38 11.54
CA PHE A 85 9.87 17.45 10.58
C PHE A 85 10.99 18.50 10.51
N GLN A 86 12.04 18.41 11.34
CA GLN A 86 13.15 19.37 11.29
C GLN A 86 13.88 19.28 9.94
N GLN A 87 14.01 18.07 9.41
CA GLN A 87 14.61 17.78 8.10
C GLN A 87 13.83 18.38 6.91
N GLN A 88 12.60 18.87 7.12
CA GLN A 88 11.83 19.58 6.10
C GLN A 88 12.12 21.08 6.06
N ARG A 89 12.90 21.62 7.00
CA ARG A 89 13.20 23.06 7.09
C ARG A 89 14.54 23.43 6.49
N GLU A 90 15.45 22.49 6.38
CA GLU A 90 16.83 22.72 5.96
C GLU A 90 17.10 21.92 4.69
N PHE A 91 17.18 22.64 3.57
CA PHE A 91 17.73 22.10 2.34
C PHE A 91 19.25 22.15 2.45
N SER A 92 19.90 20.99 2.42
CA SER A 92 21.35 20.85 2.52
C SER A 92 21.87 20.26 1.21
N PRO A 93 22.37 21.09 0.27
CA PRO A 93 22.81 20.63 -1.05
C PRO A 93 24.10 19.80 -1.04
N ASP A 94 24.94 19.96 0.00
CA ASP A 94 26.30 19.41 0.05
C ASP A 94 26.41 18.35 1.17
N ILE A 95 25.84 17.16 0.93
CA ILE A 95 25.96 16.03 1.85
C ILE A 95 27.00 15.05 1.30
N GLU A 96 28.18 15.02 1.91
CA GLU A 96 29.25 14.06 1.57
C GLU A 96 28.90 12.61 1.99
N MET A 97 28.03 12.44 2.98
CA MET A 97 27.69 11.13 3.54
C MET A 97 26.19 11.00 3.82
N MET A 98 25.54 10.04 3.15
CA MET A 98 24.13 9.71 3.37
C MET A 98 23.93 8.97 4.70
N ASN A 99 23.15 9.56 5.61
CA ASN A 99 22.79 8.98 6.90
C ASN A 99 21.38 8.39 6.92
N ASP A 100 20.40 9.05 6.29
CA ASP A 100 19.01 8.60 6.20
C ASP A 100 18.39 9.04 4.85
N ILE A 101 17.14 8.66 4.62
CA ILE A 101 16.40 9.00 3.39
C ILE A 101 16.28 10.51 3.15
N TYR A 102 16.33 11.31 4.21
CA TYR A 102 16.25 12.76 4.12
C TYR A 102 17.40 13.37 3.31
N ASP A 103 18.56 12.72 3.31
CA ASP A 103 19.75 13.19 2.60
C ASP A 103 19.66 12.89 1.09
N GLY A 104 18.69 12.09 0.68
CA GLY A 104 18.50 11.70 -0.71
C GLY A 104 17.99 12.87 -1.55
N GLU A 105 18.59 13.06 -2.73
CA GLU A 105 18.25 14.11 -3.69
C GLU A 105 16.73 14.17 -3.98
N LYS A 106 16.06 13.02 -4.09
CA LYS A 106 14.61 12.95 -4.33
C LYS A 106 13.80 13.54 -3.17
N TYR A 107 14.17 13.24 -1.93
CA TYR A 107 13.49 13.81 -0.76
C TYR A 107 13.73 15.32 -0.70
N GLN A 108 14.98 15.76 -0.87
CA GLN A 108 15.37 17.17 -0.87
C GLN A 108 14.65 17.98 -1.96
N ASN A 109 14.47 17.40 -3.15
CA ASN A 109 13.72 18.02 -4.24
C ASN A 109 12.24 18.22 -3.87
N ILE A 110 11.62 17.27 -3.14
CA ILE A 110 10.24 17.44 -2.65
C ILE A 110 10.19 18.56 -1.61
N ILE A 111 11.10 18.59 -0.64
CA ILE A 111 11.18 19.68 0.36
C ILE A 111 11.31 21.05 -0.32
N LYS A 112 12.16 21.15 -1.35
CA LYS A 112 12.37 22.37 -2.11
C LYS A 112 11.11 22.86 -2.83
N ASN A 113 10.26 21.95 -3.29
CA ASN A 113 9.04 22.27 -4.04
C ASN A 113 7.85 22.58 -3.11
N GLU A 114 7.77 21.92 -1.95
CA GLU A 114 6.64 21.98 -1.02
C GLU A 114 6.89 22.95 0.16
N LYS A 115 7.68 24.01 -0.06
CA LYS A 115 8.13 24.93 1.00
C LYS A 115 6.97 25.51 1.81
N GLY A 116 7.14 25.51 3.13
CA GLY A 116 6.25 26.20 4.07
C GLY A 116 5.06 25.36 4.59
N GLN A 117 4.87 24.14 4.08
CA GLN A 117 3.86 23.21 4.57
C GLN A 117 4.51 21.98 5.20
N LYS A 118 3.93 21.46 6.28
CA LYS A 118 4.30 20.16 6.81
C LYS A 118 3.56 19.09 6.02
N PHE A 119 4.28 18.13 5.48
CA PHE A 119 3.70 17.00 4.77
C PHE A 119 4.34 15.70 5.25
N LEU A 120 3.68 14.59 4.97
CA LEU A 120 4.25 13.26 5.20
C LEU A 120 4.72 12.69 3.87
N THR A 121 5.85 12.03 3.88
CA THR A 121 6.33 11.25 2.74
C THR A 121 6.31 9.77 3.07
N LEU A 122 5.99 8.96 2.08
CA LEU A 122 5.85 7.51 2.23
C LEU A 122 6.86 6.79 1.33
N ILE A 123 7.56 5.79 1.87
CA ILE A 123 8.21 4.77 1.06
C ILE A 123 7.16 3.70 0.77
N MET A 124 6.98 3.36 -0.50
CA MET A 124 6.15 2.24 -0.93
C MET A 124 7.03 1.01 -1.20
N ASN A 125 6.68 -0.13 -0.62
CA ASN A 125 7.30 -1.42 -0.90
C ASN A 125 6.24 -2.40 -1.43
N THR A 126 6.63 -3.19 -2.42
CA THR A 126 5.80 -4.26 -2.98
C THR A 126 6.52 -5.59 -2.81
N ASP A 127 5.93 -6.50 -2.05
CA ASP A 127 6.48 -7.85 -1.85
C ASP A 127 5.51 -8.91 -2.38
N GLY A 128 6.04 -9.97 -2.97
CA GLY A 128 5.32 -11.04 -3.63
C GLY A 128 5.66 -12.40 -3.03
N ILE A 129 4.65 -13.12 -2.56
CA ILE A 129 4.80 -14.49 -2.04
C ILE A 129 4.03 -15.49 -2.90
N GLN A 130 4.70 -16.57 -3.30
CA GLN A 130 4.02 -17.74 -3.89
C GLN A 130 3.30 -18.51 -2.80
N LEU A 131 2.01 -18.81 -3.01
CA LEU A 131 1.18 -19.46 -1.99
C LEU A 131 1.54 -20.94 -1.78
N ALA A 132 2.04 -21.61 -2.82
CA ALA A 132 2.61 -22.94 -2.74
C ALA A 132 3.74 -23.14 -3.75
N LYS A 133 4.66 -24.07 -3.45
CA LYS A 133 5.88 -24.35 -4.23
C LYS A 133 5.64 -24.63 -5.72
N ASN A 134 4.44 -25.13 -6.07
CA ASN A 134 4.03 -25.45 -7.45
C ASN A 134 2.73 -24.72 -7.86
N SER A 135 2.31 -23.67 -7.13
CA SER A 135 1.10 -22.94 -7.52
C SER A 135 1.44 -21.83 -8.49
N ASN A 136 0.61 -21.67 -9.51
CA ASN A 136 0.57 -20.47 -10.36
C ASN A 136 -0.03 -19.25 -9.63
N SER A 137 -0.35 -19.37 -8.34
CA SER A 137 -0.93 -18.31 -7.52
C SER A 137 0.12 -17.59 -6.69
N SER A 138 0.13 -16.27 -6.78
CA SER A 138 0.93 -15.37 -5.97
C SER A 138 0.06 -14.33 -5.27
N LEU A 139 0.56 -13.88 -4.13
CA LEU A 139 -0.01 -12.80 -3.34
C LEU A 139 1.00 -11.66 -3.31
N TRP A 140 0.56 -10.47 -3.70
CA TRP A 140 1.36 -9.26 -3.62
C TRP A 140 0.80 -8.33 -2.56
N ILE A 141 1.66 -7.77 -1.73
CA ILE A 141 1.28 -6.84 -0.67
C ILE A 141 1.96 -5.50 -0.93
N PHE A 142 1.15 -4.44 -0.94
CA PHE A 142 1.58 -3.06 -1.06
C PHE A 142 1.63 -2.47 0.33
N THR A 143 2.83 -2.18 0.79
CA THR A 143 3.08 -1.62 2.11
C THR A 143 3.69 -0.24 2.01
N PHE A 144 3.44 0.58 3.02
CA PHE A 144 4.00 1.93 3.12
C PHE A 144 4.57 2.16 4.51
N VAL A 145 5.62 2.96 4.59
CA VAL A 145 6.16 3.47 5.87
C VAL A 145 6.30 4.98 5.79
N ILE A 146 6.08 5.66 6.92
CA ILE A 146 6.20 7.11 7.04
C ILE A 146 7.66 7.49 7.27
N ASN A 147 8.22 8.31 6.40
CA ASN A 147 9.63 8.70 6.50
C ASN A 147 9.89 9.56 7.72
N GLU A 148 8.97 10.46 8.06
CA GLU A 148 9.13 11.39 9.19
C GLU A 148 9.18 10.67 10.55
N ILE A 149 8.87 9.38 10.62
CA ILE A 149 9.17 8.56 11.80
C ILE A 149 10.66 8.22 11.83
N LYS A 150 11.30 8.29 13.00
CA LYS A 150 12.73 7.95 13.19
C LYS A 150 13.08 6.59 12.55
N ARG A 151 14.23 6.50 11.89
CA ARG A 151 14.71 5.31 11.16
C ARG A 151 14.61 4.01 11.98
N SER A 152 14.92 4.06 13.27
CA SER A 152 14.86 2.91 14.19
C SER A 152 13.43 2.41 14.48
N GLU A 153 12.41 3.22 14.21
CA GLU A 153 11.01 2.90 14.48
C GLU A 153 10.19 2.68 13.21
N ARG A 154 10.49 3.36 12.09
CA ARG A 154 9.58 3.41 10.93
C ARG A 154 9.28 2.05 10.29
N PHE A 155 10.20 1.10 10.38
CA PHE A 155 10.03 -0.25 9.82
C PHE A 155 9.48 -1.28 10.81
N LYS A 156 9.16 -0.89 12.05
CA LYS A 156 8.49 -1.79 12.99
C LYS A 156 7.07 -2.08 12.48
N LEU A 157 6.60 -3.32 12.64
CA LEU A 157 5.27 -3.76 12.14
C LEU A 157 4.12 -2.81 12.51
N LYS A 158 4.13 -2.26 13.73
CA LYS A 158 3.13 -1.29 14.20
C LYS A 158 3.10 0.05 13.45
N ASN A 159 4.10 0.33 12.61
CA ASN A 159 4.27 1.54 11.83
C ASN A 159 4.22 1.27 10.32
N ILE A 160 3.91 0.02 9.92
CA ILE A 160 3.71 -0.35 8.53
C ILE A 160 2.23 -0.18 8.19
N ILE A 161 1.98 0.55 7.11
CA ILE A 161 0.66 0.70 6.50
C ILE A 161 0.53 -0.38 5.44
N VAL A 162 -0.58 -1.11 5.44
CA VAL A 162 -0.95 -2.01 4.35
C VAL A 162 -1.98 -1.29 3.48
N GLY A 163 -1.65 -0.96 2.23
CA GLY A 163 -2.55 -0.24 1.34
C GLY A 163 -3.37 -1.15 0.42
N ALA A 164 -2.76 -2.23 -0.06
CA ALA A 164 -3.43 -3.17 -0.93
C ALA A 164 -2.87 -4.59 -0.84
N ILE A 165 -3.73 -5.58 -1.10
CA ILE A 165 -3.36 -6.97 -1.27
C ILE A 165 -3.91 -7.44 -2.62
N VAL A 166 -3.05 -7.91 -3.50
CA VAL A 166 -3.41 -8.43 -4.82
C VAL A 166 -3.20 -9.94 -4.81
N SER A 167 -4.16 -10.70 -5.32
CA SER A 167 -3.95 -12.11 -5.62
C SER A 167 -3.98 -12.28 -7.14
N SER A 168 -2.87 -12.78 -7.67
CA SER A 168 -2.77 -13.20 -9.05
C SER A 168 -2.75 -14.72 -9.11
N ALA A 169 -3.49 -15.28 -10.07
CA ALA A 169 -3.37 -16.67 -10.46
C ALA A 169 -3.09 -16.68 -11.96
N SER A 170 -1.92 -17.15 -12.37
CA SER A 170 -1.64 -17.41 -13.78
C SER A 170 -2.47 -18.64 -14.20
N LYS A 171 -3.34 -18.46 -15.20
CA LYS A 171 -4.02 -19.60 -15.83
C LYS A 171 -3.01 -20.45 -16.59
#